data_AF-A0A917CH82-F1
#
_entry.id   AF-A0A917CH82-F1
#
_cell.length_a   1.000
_cell.length_b   1.000
_cell.length_c   1.000
_cell.angle_alpha   90.00
_cell.angle_beta   90.00
_cell.angle_gamma   90.00
#
_symmetry.space_group_name_H-M   'P 1'
#
loop_
_entity.id
_entity.type
_entity.pdbx_description
1 polymer ?
#
loop_
_entity_poly.entity_id
_entity_poly.type
_entity_poly.pdbx_seq_one_letter_code
_entity_poly.pdbx_strand_id
1 'polypeptide(L)'
;MSWDEQIERIISKIEQASLKDGGREVFGAKSHQYTRKPVLSMQEIEAFEREHGIQLPLPYRYFLARMGNGGAGPYYGIYPLNKNNSGDRLSEPFQLKPDLSDEEWKALTDFEDEADGDEYDEAFDRLFQGMLGLGTQGCTYEMGLVLNGEYTGRIVYYDGELQKPFITYEANFLDWYERWLDEIIHGYTTSWFGMTRGGDDIELTTLYREASDPKVQLSALKGMYKLRTVHPGTLLLLKEIMRAADSALASRSTALELLAKFGEEEAGPWIRDLLTSRHKEEQSAALQTIRYYISDQTPYTGLILQCLPTISEPKAFALAAYILEQNGQADSGPFVAFFRHENEKLRREALYTVGKMPDKSNYVQNFMECLQADNPSIVLTAVQSLRGVTDARLLPCYGKLLEQHEHNEDYILSNVLARLEEFGRQAQPVLQAAAVHPHKETREKAISLLSQPMIASGIKRLFFRR
;
A
#
# COMPACT_ATOMS: atom_id res chain seq x y z
N MET A 1 -7.56 -36.39 12.84
CA MET A 1 -8.09 -35.69 14.03
C MET A 1 -9.56 -35.43 13.78
N SER A 2 -10.43 -35.62 14.76
CA SER A 2 -11.87 -35.35 14.56
C SER A 2 -12.16 -33.85 14.64
N TRP A 3 -13.25 -33.40 14.02
CA TRP A 3 -13.70 -32.00 14.13
C TRP A 3 -14.02 -31.61 15.57
N ASP A 4 -14.51 -32.56 16.38
CA ASP A 4 -14.75 -32.36 17.81
C ASP A 4 -13.47 -32.03 18.58
N GLU A 5 -12.39 -32.79 18.36
CA GLU A 5 -11.09 -32.53 18.99
C GLU A 5 -10.51 -31.16 18.60
N GLN A 6 -10.69 -30.74 17.34
CA GLN A 6 -10.26 -29.44 16.87
C GLN A 6 -11.07 -28.30 17.52
N ILE A 7 -12.40 -28.44 17.61
CA ILE A 7 -13.26 -27.44 18.26
C ILE A 7 -12.90 -27.26 19.73
N GLU A 8 -12.70 -28.34 20.49
CA GLU A 8 -12.31 -28.24 21.90
C GLU A 8 -10.95 -27.53 22.06
N ARG A 9 -10.00 -27.80 21.15
CA ARG A 9 -8.72 -27.09 21.11
C ARG A 9 -8.90 -25.61 20.78
N ILE A 10 -9.74 -25.27 19.81
CA ILE A 10 -10.08 -23.89 19.46
C ILE A 10 -10.69 -23.17 20.66
N ILE A 11 -11.61 -23.79 21.39
CA ILE A 11 -12.24 -23.20 22.58
C ILE A 11 -11.17 -22.86 23.62
N SER A 12 -10.24 -23.79 23.91
CA SER A 12 -9.11 -23.52 24.81
C SER A 12 -8.21 -22.39 24.29
N LYS A 13 -7.96 -22.35 22.98
CA LYS A 13 -7.13 -21.30 22.36
C LYS A 13 -7.78 -19.91 22.41
N ILE A 14 -9.11 -19.79 22.37
CA ILE A 14 -9.81 -18.51 22.55
C ILE A 14 -9.48 -17.92 23.94
N GLU A 15 -9.50 -18.75 24.97
CA GLU A 15 -9.16 -18.32 26.34
C GLU A 15 -7.69 -17.88 26.43
N GLN A 16 -6.78 -18.67 25.84
CA GLN A 16 -5.35 -18.34 25.80
C GLN A 16 -5.08 -17.04 25.02
N ALA A 17 -5.71 -16.87 23.86
CA ALA A 17 -5.61 -15.65 23.06
C ALA A 17 -6.16 -14.43 23.82
N SER A 18 -7.30 -14.57 24.49
CA SER A 18 -7.87 -13.50 25.32
C SER A 18 -6.98 -13.11 26.50
N LEU A 19 -6.25 -14.06 27.09
CA LEU A 19 -5.28 -13.78 28.15
C LEU A 19 -4.04 -13.09 27.59
N LYS A 20 -3.54 -13.56 26.44
CA LYS A 20 -2.39 -12.98 25.73
C LYS A 20 -2.65 -11.54 25.28
N ASP A 21 -3.87 -11.28 24.84
CA ASP A 21 -4.36 -9.98 24.39
C ASP A 21 -5.28 -9.31 25.44
N GLY A 22 -4.85 -9.30 26.70
CA GLY A 22 -5.64 -8.72 27.79
C GLY A 22 -5.98 -7.23 27.60
N GLY A 23 -5.17 -6.51 26.82
CA GLY A 23 -5.42 -5.11 26.43
C GLY A 23 -6.39 -4.95 25.24
N ARG A 24 -6.75 -6.04 24.55
CA ARG A 24 -7.57 -6.04 23.33
C ARG A 24 -6.97 -5.14 22.25
N GLU A 25 -5.68 -5.29 22.04
CA GLU A 25 -4.88 -4.54 21.07
C GLU A 25 -4.87 -5.19 19.68
N VAL A 26 -5.15 -6.50 19.61
CA VAL A 26 -5.37 -7.17 18.32
C VAL A 26 -6.51 -6.48 17.58
N PHE A 27 -6.31 -6.26 16.29
CA PHE A 27 -7.27 -5.55 15.46
C PHE A 27 -8.65 -6.21 15.53
N GLY A 28 -9.66 -5.41 15.90
CA GLY A 28 -11.05 -5.84 16.08
C GLY A 28 -11.38 -6.57 17.40
N ALA A 29 -10.39 -6.89 18.24
CA ALA A 29 -10.60 -7.54 19.54
C ALA A 29 -11.46 -6.71 20.52
N LYS A 30 -11.46 -5.38 20.39
CA LYS A 30 -12.36 -4.51 21.18
C LYS A 30 -13.83 -4.73 20.83
N SER A 31 -14.13 -5.13 19.59
CA SER A 31 -15.49 -5.35 19.11
C SER A 31 -16.04 -6.68 19.60
N HIS A 32 -15.33 -7.79 19.32
CA HIS A 32 -15.82 -9.13 19.64
C HIS A 32 -15.42 -9.63 21.05
N GLN A 33 -14.40 -9.02 21.67
CA GLN A 33 -13.95 -9.29 23.05
C GLN A 33 -13.71 -10.78 23.35
N TYR A 34 -13.19 -11.53 22.37
CA TYR A 34 -13.02 -12.99 22.42
C TYR A 34 -14.27 -13.76 22.91
N THR A 35 -15.46 -13.19 22.73
CA THR A 35 -16.70 -13.73 23.28
C THR A 35 -17.39 -14.63 22.27
N ARG A 36 -17.75 -15.84 22.71
CA ARG A 36 -18.58 -16.77 21.95
C ARG A 36 -20.04 -16.35 21.96
N LYS A 37 -20.78 -16.72 20.92
CA LYS A 37 -22.24 -16.54 20.83
C LYS A 37 -22.97 -17.85 21.09
N PRO A 38 -24.28 -17.84 21.37
CA PRO A 38 -25.06 -19.07 21.48
C PRO A 38 -24.90 -19.96 20.24
N VAL A 39 -24.82 -21.27 20.45
CA VAL A 39 -24.75 -22.26 19.38
C VAL A 39 -26.11 -22.42 18.69
N LEU A 40 -26.10 -22.92 17.45
CA LEU A 40 -27.30 -23.35 16.75
C LEU A 40 -27.56 -24.84 16.97
N SER A 41 -28.82 -25.23 17.05
CA SER A 41 -29.22 -26.63 16.94
C SER A 41 -29.03 -27.14 15.51
N MET A 42 -28.87 -28.45 15.35
CA MET A 42 -28.81 -29.07 14.02
C MET A 42 -30.06 -28.77 13.18
N GLN A 43 -31.23 -28.65 13.82
CA GLN A 43 -32.49 -28.33 13.13
C GLN A 43 -32.48 -26.93 12.54
N GLU A 44 -31.91 -25.94 13.25
CA GLU A 44 -31.76 -24.58 12.74
C GLU A 44 -30.77 -24.51 11.58
N ILE A 45 -29.65 -25.23 11.67
CA ILE A 45 -28.65 -25.31 10.59
C ILE A 45 -29.26 -25.96 9.34
N GLU A 46 -29.96 -27.08 9.50
CA GLU A 46 -30.63 -27.76 8.39
C GLU A 46 -31.78 -26.95 7.80
N ALA A 47 -32.46 -26.13 8.61
CA ALA A 47 -33.49 -25.23 8.12
C ALA A 47 -32.90 -24.17 7.18
N PHE A 48 -31.78 -23.55 7.57
CA PHE A 48 -31.04 -22.61 6.74
C PHE A 48 -30.55 -23.26 5.43
N GLU A 49 -29.98 -24.46 5.51
CA GLU A 49 -29.54 -25.20 4.32
C GLU A 49 -30.69 -25.52 3.35
N ARG A 50 -31.85 -25.92 3.88
CA ARG A 50 -33.05 -26.16 3.06
C ARG A 50 -33.62 -24.88 2.46
N GLU A 51 -33.64 -23.79 3.21
CA GLU A 51 -34.13 -22.49 2.76
C GLU A 51 -33.32 -21.98 1.56
N HIS A 52 -31.99 -22.14 1.61
CA HIS A 52 -31.09 -21.65 0.57
C HIS A 52 -30.65 -22.69 -0.46
N GLY A 53 -31.10 -23.95 -0.33
CA GLY A 53 -30.74 -25.02 -1.28
C GLY A 53 -29.25 -25.39 -1.30
N ILE A 54 -28.57 -25.28 -0.16
CA ILE A 54 -27.12 -25.49 -0.03
C ILE A 54 -26.78 -26.56 1.00
N GLN A 55 -25.51 -26.97 1.03
CA GLN A 55 -24.92 -27.69 2.16
C GLN A 55 -23.75 -26.87 2.69
N LEU A 56 -23.81 -26.50 3.97
CA LEU A 56 -22.70 -25.80 4.61
C LEU A 56 -21.49 -26.74 4.71
N PRO A 57 -20.26 -26.24 4.48
CA PRO A 57 -19.05 -27.00 4.70
C PRO A 57 -19.02 -27.61 6.11
N LEU A 58 -18.73 -28.91 6.21
CA LEU A 58 -18.77 -29.65 7.48
C LEU A 58 -18.03 -28.95 8.63
N PRO A 59 -16.79 -28.43 8.46
CA PRO A 59 -16.09 -27.72 9.53
C PRO A 59 -16.86 -26.50 10.07
N TYR A 60 -17.57 -25.77 9.19
CA TYR A 60 -18.39 -24.62 9.59
C TYR A 60 -19.70 -25.04 10.27
N ARG A 61 -20.32 -26.16 9.86
CA ARG A 61 -21.47 -26.73 10.58
C ARG A 61 -21.11 -27.08 12.03
N TYR A 62 -19.95 -27.70 12.23
CA TYR A 62 -19.45 -28.01 13.58
C TYR A 62 -19.19 -26.74 14.40
N PHE A 63 -18.62 -25.70 13.78
CA PHE A 63 -18.45 -24.41 14.42
C PHE A 63 -19.78 -23.82 14.93
N LEU A 64 -20.82 -23.78 14.08
CA LEU A 64 -22.12 -23.24 14.47
C LEU A 64 -22.79 -24.04 15.60
N ALA A 65 -22.67 -25.37 15.55
CA ALA A 65 -23.29 -26.28 16.52
C ALA A 65 -22.58 -26.36 17.87
N ARG A 66 -21.29 -26.01 17.93
CA ARG A 66 -20.45 -26.24 19.12
C ARG A 66 -19.70 -25.00 19.63
N MET A 67 -19.35 -24.07 18.75
CA MET A 67 -18.58 -22.87 19.09
C MET A 67 -19.50 -21.67 19.29
N GLY A 68 -20.37 -21.38 18.31
CA GLY A 68 -21.34 -20.30 18.38
C GLY A 68 -21.80 -19.79 17.02
N ASN A 69 -22.98 -19.18 17.00
CA ASN A 69 -23.51 -18.47 15.82
C ASN A 69 -22.86 -17.09 15.68
N GLY A 70 -21.65 -17.07 15.11
CA GLY A 70 -20.80 -15.89 15.02
C GLY A 70 -20.05 -15.58 16.32
N GLY A 71 -19.62 -14.34 16.49
CA GLY A 71 -18.88 -13.87 17.67
C GLY A 71 -17.41 -13.61 17.41
N ALA A 72 -16.55 -14.04 18.32
CA ALA A 72 -15.10 -13.90 18.17
C ALA A 72 -14.61 -14.50 16.84
N GLY A 73 -13.61 -13.83 16.26
CA GLY A 73 -12.97 -14.21 15.01
C GLY A 73 -12.02 -13.10 14.56
N PRO A 74 -11.25 -13.32 13.48
CA PRO A 74 -10.41 -12.30 12.86
C PRO A 74 -11.17 -10.99 12.62
N TYR A 75 -10.45 -9.88 12.65
CA TYR A 75 -10.99 -8.55 12.41
C TYR A 75 -12.21 -8.27 13.31
N TYR A 76 -13.35 -7.86 12.76
CA TYR A 76 -14.55 -7.52 13.54
C TYR A 76 -15.34 -8.74 14.04
N GLY A 77 -14.82 -9.95 13.83
CA GLY A 77 -15.45 -11.20 14.25
C GLY A 77 -16.32 -11.83 13.15
N ILE A 78 -16.98 -12.93 13.52
CA ILE A 78 -17.82 -13.71 12.62
C ILE A 78 -19.28 -13.26 12.76
N TYR A 79 -19.94 -13.03 11.62
CA TYR A 79 -21.36 -12.72 11.56
C TYR A 79 -22.21 -13.92 11.99
N PRO A 80 -23.37 -13.68 12.64
CA PRO A 80 -24.41 -14.68 12.73
C PRO A 80 -24.84 -15.13 11.33
N LEU A 81 -25.19 -16.41 11.21
CA LEU A 81 -25.55 -17.08 9.95
C LEU A 81 -26.62 -16.33 9.12
N ASN A 82 -27.48 -15.55 9.77
CA ASN A 82 -28.59 -14.85 9.11
C ASN A 82 -28.38 -13.35 8.86
N LYS A 83 -27.18 -12.82 9.14
CA LYS A 83 -26.97 -11.36 9.17
C LYS A 83 -26.87 -10.72 7.79
N ASN A 84 -26.20 -11.39 6.84
CA ASN A 84 -25.89 -10.86 5.51
C ASN A 84 -26.28 -11.88 4.42
N ASN A 85 -27.47 -12.49 4.52
CA ASN A 85 -27.98 -13.40 3.48
C ASN A 85 -28.64 -12.63 2.32
N SER A 86 -28.07 -11.49 1.96
CA SER A 86 -28.46 -10.79 0.74
C SER A 86 -27.96 -11.62 -0.44
N GLY A 87 -28.82 -12.45 -1.03
CA GLY A 87 -28.62 -12.92 -2.39
C GLY A 87 -29.03 -14.36 -2.66
N ASP A 88 -29.95 -14.51 -3.62
CA ASP A 88 -30.48 -15.73 -4.24
C ASP A 88 -29.44 -16.63 -4.93
N ARG A 89 -28.14 -16.46 -4.63
CA ARG A 89 -27.01 -17.07 -5.35
C ARG A 89 -26.08 -17.90 -4.46
N LEU A 90 -26.47 -18.24 -3.22
CA LEU A 90 -25.68 -19.12 -2.36
C LEU A 90 -25.51 -20.53 -2.95
N SER A 91 -26.50 -21.03 -3.69
CA SER A 91 -26.48 -22.35 -4.35
C SER A 91 -25.70 -22.37 -5.66
N GLU A 92 -25.30 -21.21 -6.17
CA GLU A 92 -24.56 -21.11 -7.42
C GLU A 92 -23.10 -21.57 -7.24
N PRO A 93 -22.43 -22.00 -8.33
CA PRO A 93 -21.03 -22.39 -8.28
C PRO A 93 -20.13 -21.17 -8.06
N PHE A 94 -19.16 -21.28 -7.15
CA PHE A 94 -18.09 -20.30 -6.98
C PHE A 94 -17.20 -20.24 -8.23
N GLN A 95 -16.84 -19.03 -8.66
CA GLN A 95 -16.18 -18.81 -9.96
C GLN A 95 -14.73 -18.30 -9.86
N LEU A 96 -14.30 -17.78 -8.71
CA LEU A 96 -12.96 -17.23 -8.56
C LEU A 96 -11.93 -18.33 -8.33
N LYS A 97 -10.69 -18.06 -8.71
CA LYS A 97 -9.54 -18.94 -8.50
C LYS A 97 -8.39 -18.21 -7.80
N PRO A 98 -7.49 -18.93 -7.12
CA PRO A 98 -6.25 -18.35 -6.64
C PRO A 98 -5.42 -17.79 -7.80
N ASP A 99 -4.57 -16.81 -7.51
CA ASP A 99 -3.56 -16.28 -8.44
C ASP A 99 -4.11 -15.70 -9.76
N LEU A 100 -5.30 -15.07 -9.74
CA LEU A 100 -5.81 -14.30 -10.88
C LEU A 100 -4.78 -13.25 -11.34
N SER A 101 -4.52 -13.21 -12.66
CA SER A 101 -3.69 -12.15 -13.24
C SER A 101 -4.43 -10.81 -13.23
N ASP A 102 -3.69 -9.72 -13.43
CA ASP A 102 -4.30 -8.38 -13.53
C ASP A 102 -5.28 -8.31 -14.71
N GLU A 103 -4.95 -8.97 -15.83
CA GLU A 103 -5.80 -9.05 -17.02
C GLU A 103 -7.04 -9.91 -16.80
N GLU A 104 -6.89 -11.06 -16.13
CA GLU A 104 -8.03 -11.92 -15.79
C GLU A 104 -8.99 -11.22 -14.83
N TRP A 105 -8.45 -10.52 -13.83
CA TRP A 105 -9.28 -9.75 -12.90
C TRP A 105 -10.00 -8.61 -13.61
N LYS A 106 -9.27 -7.82 -14.41
CA LYS A 106 -9.86 -6.74 -15.19
C LYS A 106 -11.01 -7.23 -16.06
N ALA A 107 -10.82 -8.33 -16.79
CA ALA A 107 -11.88 -8.91 -17.62
C ALA A 107 -13.12 -9.35 -16.82
N LEU A 108 -12.94 -9.76 -15.55
CA LEU A 108 -14.05 -10.09 -14.66
C LEU A 108 -14.75 -8.85 -14.09
N THR A 109 -14.07 -7.71 -14.03
CA THR A 109 -14.56 -6.45 -13.46
C THR A 109 -14.79 -5.35 -14.47
N ASP A 110 -14.74 -5.63 -15.79
CA ASP A 110 -14.95 -4.63 -16.85
C ASP A 110 -16.35 -3.97 -16.75
N PHE A 111 -17.31 -4.61 -16.07
CA PHE A 111 -18.63 -4.04 -15.78
C PHE A 111 -18.57 -2.80 -14.86
N GLU A 112 -17.48 -2.58 -14.11
CA GLU A 112 -17.30 -1.40 -13.25
C GLU A 112 -17.41 -0.08 -14.04
N ASP A 113 -16.89 -0.08 -15.27
CA ASP A 113 -16.92 1.10 -16.15
C ASP A 113 -18.18 1.14 -17.03
N GLU A 114 -18.83 0.00 -17.26
CA GLU A 114 -19.86 -0.17 -18.30
C GLU A 114 -21.29 -0.26 -17.78
N ALA A 115 -21.51 -0.79 -16.57
CA ALA A 115 -22.83 -1.06 -16.01
C ALA A 115 -23.31 0.06 -15.08
N ASP A 116 -24.62 0.31 -15.05
CA ASP A 116 -25.24 1.25 -14.11
C ASP A 116 -26.37 0.60 -13.27
N GLY A 117 -26.58 1.14 -12.07
CA GLY A 117 -27.65 0.74 -11.16
C GLY A 117 -27.78 -0.78 -10.99
N ASP A 118 -28.93 -1.31 -11.38
CA ASP A 118 -29.29 -2.73 -11.19
C ASP A 118 -28.37 -3.69 -11.97
N GLU A 119 -27.83 -3.28 -13.13
CA GLU A 119 -26.92 -4.14 -13.92
C GLU A 119 -25.57 -4.31 -13.21
N TYR A 120 -25.09 -3.25 -12.57
CA TYR A 120 -23.88 -3.29 -11.75
C TYR A 120 -24.08 -4.23 -10.55
N ASP A 121 -25.20 -4.08 -9.84
CA ASP A 121 -25.52 -4.90 -8.66
C ASP A 121 -25.62 -6.40 -9.04
N GLU A 122 -26.29 -6.74 -10.16
CA GLU A 122 -26.38 -8.14 -10.61
C GLU A 122 -25.00 -8.72 -11.01
N ALA A 123 -24.16 -7.93 -11.70
CA ALA A 123 -22.82 -8.35 -12.07
C ALA A 123 -21.92 -8.56 -10.84
N PHE A 124 -22.00 -7.65 -9.87
CA PHE A 124 -21.29 -7.75 -8.59
C PHE A 124 -21.72 -9.01 -7.80
N ASP A 125 -23.03 -9.24 -7.66
CA ASP A 125 -23.57 -10.42 -6.97
C ASP A 125 -23.17 -11.73 -7.69
N ARG A 126 -23.11 -11.71 -9.02
CA ARG A 126 -22.66 -12.84 -9.83
C ARG A 126 -21.16 -13.11 -9.66
N LEU A 127 -20.34 -12.07 -9.52
CA LEU A 127 -18.89 -12.22 -9.34
C LEU A 127 -18.55 -12.94 -8.03
N PHE A 128 -19.31 -12.67 -6.96
CA PHE A 128 -19.08 -13.22 -5.62
C PHE A 128 -20.08 -14.32 -5.22
N GLN A 129 -20.76 -14.93 -6.19
CA GLN A 129 -21.73 -16.00 -5.97
C GLN A 129 -21.12 -17.28 -5.37
N GLY A 130 -21.97 -18.14 -4.79
CA GLY A 130 -21.52 -19.40 -4.19
C GLY A 130 -20.72 -19.23 -2.91
N MET A 131 -20.81 -18.06 -2.26
CA MET A 131 -20.14 -17.75 -1.00
C MET A 131 -21.13 -17.24 0.05
N LEU A 132 -20.89 -17.59 1.31
CA LEU A 132 -21.58 -17.01 2.46
C LEU A 132 -20.75 -15.87 3.07
N GLY A 133 -21.33 -14.68 3.20
CA GLY A 133 -20.69 -13.56 3.91
C GLY A 133 -20.45 -13.88 5.39
N LEU A 134 -19.18 -13.90 5.80
CA LEU A 134 -18.75 -14.30 7.15
C LEU A 134 -18.41 -13.14 8.09
N GLY A 135 -17.98 -11.99 7.58
CA GLY A 135 -17.51 -10.90 8.43
C GLY A 135 -16.79 -9.82 7.64
N THR A 136 -16.60 -8.66 8.26
CA THR A 136 -15.88 -7.53 7.66
C THR A 136 -14.46 -7.39 8.21
N GLN A 137 -13.54 -6.97 7.36
CA GLN A 137 -12.19 -6.56 7.71
C GLN A 137 -12.12 -5.05 8.00
N GLY A 138 -13.22 -4.32 7.75
CA GLY A 138 -13.30 -2.86 7.78
C GLY A 138 -13.21 -2.23 6.40
N CYS A 139 -13.49 -0.92 6.32
CA CYS A 139 -13.65 -0.20 5.05
C CYS A 139 -14.65 -0.90 4.14
N THR A 140 -14.17 -1.48 3.04
CA THR A 140 -14.95 -2.15 1.99
C THR A 140 -14.58 -3.64 1.88
N TYR A 141 -13.67 -4.14 2.72
CA TYR A 141 -13.19 -5.51 2.69
C TYR A 141 -14.08 -6.44 3.52
N GLU A 142 -14.51 -7.54 2.92
CA GLU A 142 -15.32 -8.58 3.53
C GLU A 142 -14.60 -9.95 3.48
N MET A 143 -15.15 -10.90 4.21
CA MET A 143 -14.72 -12.29 4.27
C MET A 143 -15.88 -13.18 3.83
N GLY A 144 -15.63 -14.10 2.91
CA GLY A 144 -16.62 -15.04 2.38
C GLY A 144 -16.20 -16.49 2.63
N LEU A 145 -17.15 -17.36 2.97
CA LEU A 145 -16.96 -18.81 3.00
C LEU A 145 -17.40 -19.40 1.67
N VAL A 146 -16.51 -20.09 0.97
CA VAL A 146 -16.89 -20.80 -0.26
C VAL A 146 -17.81 -21.97 0.08
N LEU A 147 -18.98 -22.04 -0.54
CA LEU A 147 -19.99 -23.07 -0.31
C LEU A 147 -19.97 -24.18 -1.36
N ASN A 148 -19.67 -23.85 -2.62
CA ASN A 148 -19.75 -24.77 -3.74
C ASN A 148 -18.50 -24.69 -4.62
N GLY A 149 -18.07 -25.83 -5.19
CA GLY A 149 -16.94 -25.91 -6.12
C GLY A 149 -15.63 -26.39 -5.49
N GLU A 150 -14.53 -26.25 -6.24
CA GLU A 150 -13.21 -26.80 -5.88
C GLU A 150 -12.68 -26.28 -4.53
N TYR A 151 -13.00 -25.03 -4.18
CA TYR A 151 -12.49 -24.35 -2.99
C TYR A 151 -13.45 -24.37 -1.79
N THR A 152 -14.47 -25.23 -1.83
CA THR A 152 -15.49 -25.36 -0.76
C THR A 152 -14.85 -25.46 0.62
N GLY A 153 -15.33 -24.63 1.55
CA GLY A 153 -14.85 -24.56 2.93
C GLY A 153 -13.72 -23.57 3.17
N ARG A 154 -13.07 -23.04 2.13
CA ARG A 154 -12.01 -22.03 2.25
C ARG A 154 -12.59 -20.62 2.40
N ILE A 155 -11.75 -19.70 2.86
CA ILE A 155 -12.10 -18.29 3.08
C ILE A 155 -11.57 -17.44 1.93
N VAL A 156 -12.40 -16.49 1.48
CA VAL A 156 -12.05 -15.52 0.46
C VAL A 156 -12.12 -14.13 1.08
N TYR A 157 -11.07 -13.35 0.90
CA TYR A 157 -11.08 -11.93 1.15
C TYR A 157 -11.40 -11.22 -0.15
N TYR A 158 -12.45 -10.40 -0.12
CA TYR A 158 -12.92 -9.66 -1.29
C TYR A 158 -13.30 -8.25 -0.87
N ASP A 159 -13.42 -7.36 -1.86
CA ASP A 159 -13.57 -5.93 -1.65
C ASP A 159 -14.77 -5.41 -2.44
N GLY A 160 -15.60 -4.58 -1.81
CA GLY A 160 -16.69 -3.86 -2.44
C GLY A 160 -16.23 -2.84 -3.50
N GLU A 161 -14.97 -2.41 -3.45
CA GLU A 161 -14.32 -1.57 -4.47
C GLU A 161 -13.51 -2.40 -5.49
N LEU A 162 -13.86 -3.67 -5.66
CA LEU A 162 -13.33 -4.56 -6.71
C LEU A 162 -11.78 -4.66 -6.71
N GLN A 163 -11.14 -4.57 -5.55
CA GLN A 163 -9.76 -5.00 -5.39
C GLN A 163 -9.65 -6.52 -5.54
N LYS A 164 -8.53 -6.99 -6.11
CA LYS A 164 -8.32 -8.42 -6.39
C LYS A 164 -8.55 -9.30 -5.15
N PRO A 165 -9.39 -10.34 -5.26
CA PRO A 165 -9.72 -11.19 -4.14
C PRO A 165 -8.54 -12.09 -3.78
N PHE A 166 -8.50 -12.53 -2.53
CA PHE A 166 -7.48 -13.41 -2.01
C PHE A 166 -8.09 -14.63 -1.33
N ILE A 167 -7.76 -15.84 -1.82
CA ILE A 167 -8.21 -17.10 -1.22
C ILE A 167 -7.18 -17.56 -0.19
N THR A 168 -7.59 -17.68 1.07
CA THR A 168 -6.68 -17.98 2.20
C THR A 168 -6.08 -19.38 2.09
N TYR A 169 -4.87 -19.58 2.63
CA TYR A 169 -4.07 -20.80 2.43
C TYR A 169 -4.66 -22.07 3.06
N GLU A 170 -5.48 -21.91 4.09
CA GLU A 170 -6.04 -23.02 4.84
C GLU A 170 -7.10 -23.77 4.04
N ALA A 171 -7.17 -25.08 4.26
CA ALA A 171 -8.05 -25.96 3.51
C ALA A 171 -9.53 -25.79 3.91
N ASN A 172 -9.80 -25.30 5.12
CA ASN A 172 -11.15 -25.09 5.61
C ASN A 172 -11.24 -23.98 6.67
N PHE A 173 -12.48 -23.60 6.99
CA PHE A 173 -12.81 -22.59 7.98
C PHE A 173 -12.19 -22.82 9.36
N LEU A 174 -12.17 -24.06 9.88
CA LEU A 174 -11.64 -24.31 11.22
C LEU A 174 -10.12 -24.17 11.27
N ASP A 175 -9.42 -24.61 10.24
CA ASP A 175 -7.97 -24.42 10.14
C ASP A 175 -7.61 -22.94 10.09
N TRP A 176 -8.36 -22.15 9.31
CA TRP A 176 -8.22 -20.70 9.25
C TRP A 176 -8.50 -20.03 10.59
N TYR A 177 -9.60 -20.40 11.24
CA TYR A 177 -9.99 -19.84 12.53
C TYR A 177 -8.99 -20.20 13.64
N GLU A 178 -8.53 -21.44 13.64
CA GLU A 178 -7.55 -21.93 14.60
C GLU A 178 -6.20 -21.23 14.44
N ARG A 179 -5.74 -21.07 13.19
CA ARG A 179 -4.51 -20.36 12.87
C ARG A 179 -4.54 -18.92 13.40
N TRP A 180 -5.66 -18.21 13.29
CA TRP A 180 -5.80 -16.86 13.85
C TRP A 180 -5.46 -16.81 15.35
N LEU A 181 -6.00 -17.78 16.10
CA LEU A 181 -5.72 -17.88 17.53
C LEU A 181 -4.27 -18.24 17.79
N ASP A 182 -3.70 -19.16 17.02
CA ASP A 182 -2.28 -19.51 17.13
C ASP A 182 -1.39 -18.30 16.93
N GLU A 183 -1.64 -17.49 15.90
CA GLU A 183 -0.84 -16.29 15.65
C GLU A 183 -0.94 -15.28 16.81
N ILE A 184 -2.11 -15.11 17.42
CA ILE A 184 -2.27 -14.25 18.61
C ILE A 184 -1.49 -14.82 19.79
N ILE A 185 -1.64 -16.12 20.08
CA ILE A 185 -1.00 -16.79 21.22
C ILE A 185 0.53 -16.67 21.12
N HIS A 186 1.09 -16.89 19.92
CA HIS A 186 2.52 -16.72 19.65
C HIS A 186 2.95 -15.24 19.58
N GLY A 187 2.00 -14.31 19.60
CA GLY A 187 2.26 -12.87 19.59
C GLY A 187 2.69 -12.34 18.23
N TYR A 188 2.32 -12.99 17.14
CA TYR A 188 2.62 -12.52 15.78
C TYR A 188 1.84 -11.24 15.46
N THR A 189 2.26 -10.55 14.39
CA THR A 189 1.53 -9.39 13.85
C THR A 189 0.38 -9.88 12.98
N THR A 190 -0.85 -9.56 13.37
CA THR A 190 -2.09 -10.08 12.75
C THR A 190 -2.91 -9.01 12.00
N SER A 191 -2.34 -7.83 11.72
CA SER A 191 -3.05 -6.71 11.07
C SER A 191 -3.64 -7.04 9.70
N TRP A 192 -3.01 -7.95 8.96
CA TRP A 192 -3.46 -8.48 7.67
C TRP A 192 -3.50 -10.01 7.74
N PHE A 193 -4.21 -10.53 8.74
CA PHE A 193 -4.33 -11.97 8.97
C PHE A 193 -4.81 -12.71 7.71
N GLY A 194 -4.31 -13.92 7.48
CA GLY A 194 -4.68 -14.78 6.35
C GLY A 194 -4.00 -14.46 5.02
N MET A 195 -3.51 -13.22 4.79
CA MET A 195 -2.87 -12.79 3.54
C MET A 195 -1.47 -13.39 3.31
N THR A 196 -0.85 -13.96 4.34
CA THR A 196 0.46 -14.61 4.27
C THR A 196 0.38 -16.07 4.72
N ARG A 197 1.38 -16.90 4.41
CA ARG A 197 1.42 -18.31 4.86
C ARG A 197 1.48 -18.41 6.39
N GLY A 198 0.76 -19.36 6.95
CA GLY A 198 0.78 -19.68 8.39
C GLY A 198 2.06 -20.40 8.80
N GLY A 199 2.18 -20.67 10.10
CA GLY A 199 3.32 -21.38 10.68
C GLY A 199 4.45 -20.48 11.20
N ASP A 200 5.34 -21.09 11.96
CA ASP A 200 6.55 -20.45 12.49
C ASP A 200 7.68 -20.39 11.45
N ASP A 201 8.85 -19.86 11.82
CA ASP A 201 9.97 -19.73 10.89
C ASP A 201 10.61 -21.06 10.50
N ILE A 202 10.49 -22.11 11.32
CA ILE A 202 11.03 -23.44 11.02
C ILE A 202 10.14 -24.15 10.00
N GLU A 203 8.82 -24.09 10.19
CA GLU A 203 7.84 -24.63 9.24
C GLU A 203 7.95 -23.91 7.89
N LEU A 204 8.05 -22.58 7.90
CA LEU A 204 8.19 -21.78 6.67
C LEU A 204 9.54 -22.01 5.97
N THR A 205 10.63 -22.15 6.72
CA THR A 205 11.94 -22.52 6.16
C THR A 205 11.91 -23.90 5.51
N THR A 206 11.24 -24.87 6.14
CA THR A 206 11.06 -26.22 5.60
C THR A 206 10.26 -26.17 4.30
N LEU A 207 9.13 -25.45 4.30
CA LEU A 207 8.32 -25.25 3.10
C LEU A 207 9.12 -24.61 1.96
N TYR A 208 9.95 -23.60 2.25
CA TYR A 208 10.82 -22.97 1.25
C TYR A 208 11.77 -23.98 0.60
N ARG A 209 12.40 -24.84 1.39
CA ARG A 209 13.40 -25.81 0.90
C ARG A 209 12.77 -26.95 0.10
N GLU A 210 11.59 -27.41 0.51
CA GLU A 210 10.91 -28.55 -0.12
C GLU A 210 10.10 -28.15 -1.36
N ALA A 211 9.65 -26.91 -1.44
CA ALA A 211 8.86 -26.44 -2.57
C ALA A 211 9.70 -26.34 -3.86
N SER A 212 9.17 -26.91 -4.94
CA SER A 212 9.72 -26.74 -6.29
C SER A 212 9.15 -25.52 -7.03
N ASP A 213 7.98 -25.03 -6.60
CA ASP A 213 7.34 -23.85 -7.18
C ASP A 213 7.88 -22.56 -6.54
N PRO A 214 8.52 -21.65 -7.34
CA PRO A 214 9.01 -20.37 -6.84
C PRO A 214 7.95 -19.49 -6.17
N LYS A 215 6.67 -19.61 -6.55
CA LYS A 215 5.58 -18.87 -5.89
C LYS A 215 5.37 -19.37 -4.47
N VAL A 216 5.41 -20.69 -4.25
CA VAL A 216 5.28 -21.29 -2.92
C VAL A 216 6.47 -20.89 -2.06
N GLN A 217 7.68 -20.98 -2.60
CA GLN A 217 8.90 -20.50 -1.94
C GLN A 217 8.77 -19.03 -1.50
N LEU A 218 8.38 -18.14 -2.41
CA LEU A 218 8.19 -16.73 -2.10
C LEU A 218 7.10 -16.52 -1.03
N SER A 219 5.98 -17.26 -1.11
CA SER A 219 4.91 -17.19 -0.11
C SER A 219 5.38 -17.63 1.28
N ALA A 220 6.31 -18.60 1.35
CA ALA A 220 6.90 -19.05 2.61
C ALA A 220 7.76 -17.96 3.24
N LEU A 221 8.62 -17.29 2.44
CA LEU A 221 9.39 -16.14 2.92
C LEU A 221 8.48 -15.00 3.39
N LYS A 222 7.48 -14.63 2.57
CA LYS A 222 6.51 -13.58 2.96
C LYS A 222 5.73 -13.93 4.24
N GLY A 223 5.50 -15.22 4.49
CA GLY A 223 4.95 -15.73 5.75
C GLY A 223 5.74 -15.30 6.99
N MET A 224 7.03 -14.99 6.86
CA MET A 224 7.88 -14.63 7.99
C MET A 224 7.69 -13.16 8.44
N TYR A 225 7.09 -12.27 7.64
CA TYR A 225 6.89 -10.86 8.05
C TYR A 225 6.03 -10.70 9.30
N LYS A 226 5.10 -11.64 9.53
CA LYS A 226 4.24 -11.66 10.72
C LYS A 226 5.00 -11.98 12.01
N LEU A 227 6.19 -12.58 11.90
CA LEU A 227 6.96 -13.02 13.06
C LEU A 227 7.65 -11.83 13.73
N ARG A 228 7.81 -11.92 15.05
CA ARG A 228 8.56 -10.93 15.85
C ARG A 228 10.03 -11.26 16.00
N THR A 229 10.35 -12.55 16.02
CA THR A 229 11.70 -13.09 16.16
C THR A 229 11.81 -14.36 15.32
N VAL A 230 13.03 -14.73 14.94
CA VAL A 230 13.31 -15.96 14.20
C VAL A 230 14.50 -16.68 14.83
N HIS A 231 14.57 -17.99 14.61
CA HIS A 231 15.70 -18.82 14.98
C HIS A 231 16.96 -18.42 14.19
N PRO A 232 18.18 -18.52 14.76
CA PRO A 232 19.42 -18.20 14.05
C PRO A 232 19.61 -18.98 12.74
N GLY A 233 19.10 -20.22 12.67
CA GLY A 233 19.08 -21.03 11.45
C GLY A 233 18.28 -20.42 10.30
N THR A 234 17.25 -19.62 10.61
CA THR A 234 16.47 -18.88 9.62
C THR A 234 17.31 -17.75 9.02
N LEU A 235 18.09 -17.01 9.82
CA LEU A 235 19.02 -16.00 9.30
C LEU A 235 20.09 -16.61 8.38
N LEU A 236 20.55 -17.83 8.69
CA LEU A 236 21.48 -18.56 7.82
C LEU A 236 20.84 -18.87 6.46
N LEU A 237 19.61 -19.37 6.42
CA LEU A 237 18.87 -19.57 5.17
C LEU A 237 18.76 -18.28 4.36
N LEU A 238 18.36 -17.16 5.00
CA LEU A 238 18.20 -15.90 4.27
C LEU A 238 19.53 -15.45 3.64
N LYS A 239 20.67 -15.63 4.35
CA LYS A 239 22.00 -15.37 3.77
C LYS A 239 22.37 -16.34 2.65
N GLU A 240 21.92 -17.60 2.69
CA GLU A 240 22.10 -18.55 1.59
C GLU A 240 21.35 -18.08 0.34
N ILE A 241 20.10 -17.63 0.51
CA ILE A 241 19.28 -17.06 -0.57
C ILE A 241 19.96 -15.83 -1.18
N MET A 242 20.53 -14.95 -0.35
CA MET A 242 21.28 -13.77 -0.82
C MET A 242 22.51 -14.13 -1.66
N ARG A 243 23.18 -15.26 -1.35
CA ARG A 243 24.38 -15.73 -2.09
C ARG A 243 24.06 -16.50 -3.36
N ALA A 244 22.89 -17.13 -3.43
CA ALA A 244 22.54 -18.01 -4.52
C ALA A 244 22.28 -17.20 -5.81
N ALA A 245 23.19 -17.34 -6.78
CA ALA A 245 23.11 -16.64 -8.07
C ALA A 245 21.81 -16.90 -8.84
N ASP A 246 21.26 -18.11 -8.70
CA ASP A 246 20.03 -18.55 -9.38
C ASP A 246 18.75 -18.17 -8.62
N SER A 247 18.86 -17.51 -7.46
CA SER A 247 17.68 -17.09 -6.70
C SER A 247 16.91 -15.98 -7.42
N ALA A 248 15.61 -16.21 -7.60
CA ALA A 248 14.71 -15.22 -8.15
C ALA A 248 14.83 -13.89 -7.40
N LEU A 249 14.82 -12.78 -8.15
CA LEU A 249 14.96 -11.43 -7.60
C LEU A 249 13.98 -11.17 -6.44
N ALA A 250 12.71 -11.57 -6.58
CA ALA A 250 11.70 -11.40 -5.54
C ALA A 250 12.06 -12.13 -4.22
N SER A 251 12.64 -13.33 -4.31
CA SER A 251 13.11 -14.07 -3.13
C SER A 251 14.32 -13.40 -2.50
N ARG A 252 15.28 -12.90 -3.30
CA ARG A 252 16.44 -12.16 -2.79
C ARG A 252 16.01 -10.85 -2.11
N SER A 253 15.10 -10.08 -2.72
CA SER A 253 14.57 -8.85 -2.12
C SER A 253 13.82 -9.13 -0.81
N THR A 254 12.96 -10.15 -0.78
CA THR A 254 12.24 -10.57 0.43
C THR A 254 13.23 -11.04 1.52
N ALA A 255 14.26 -11.80 1.14
CA ALA A 255 15.28 -12.26 2.09
C ALA A 255 16.09 -11.10 2.68
N LEU A 256 16.43 -10.09 1.88
CA LEU A 256 17.10 -8.87 2.35
C LEU A 256 16.24 -8.11 3.37
N GLU A 257 14.95 -7.93 3.09
CA GLU A 257 14.01 -7.25 3.99
C GLU A 257 13.85 -8.02 5.31
N LEU A 258 13.74 -9.35 5.25
CA LEU A 258 13.66 -10.19 6.46
C LEU A 258 14.98 -10.18 7.25
N LEU A 259 16.13 -10.19 6.57
CA LEU A 259 17.43 -10.01 7.23
C LEU A 259 17.48 -8.66 7.94
N ALA A 260 17.07 -7.57 7.30
CA ALA A 260 17.05 -6.26 7.94
C ALA A 260 16.09 -6.22 9.13
N LYS A 261 14.91 -6.83 9.00
CA LYS A 261 13.90 -6.91 10.06
C LYS A 261 14.40 -7.67 11.30
N PHE A 262 15.10 -8.78 11.12
CA PHE A 262 15.47 -9.69 12.22
C PHE A 262 16.95 -9.62 12.63
N GLY A 263 17.80 -9.01 11.82
CA GLY A 263 19.25 -8.95 11.96
C GLY A 263 19.83 -7.77 11.19
N GLU A 264 19.47 -6.54 11.58
CA GLU A 264 19.85 -5.29 10.91
C GLU A 264 21.36 -5.20 10.59
N GLU A 265 22.21 -5.55 11.56
CA GLU A 265 23.68 -5.57 11.37
C GLU A 265 24.12 -6.57 10.29
N GLU A 266 23.43 -7.72 10.20
CA GLU A 266 23.73 -8.76 9.21
C GLU A 266 23.30 -8.38 7.79
N ALA A 267 22.27 -7.52 7.67
CA ALA A 267 21.81 -7.00 6.39
C ALA A 267 22.73 -5.92 5.81
N GLY A 268 23.47 -5.19 6.66
CA GLY A 268 24.25 -4.03 6.28
C GLY A 268 25.24 -4.24 5.11
N PRO A 269 26.07 -5.30 5.09
CA PRO A 269 26.96 -5.58 3.97
C PRO A 269 26.20 -5.78 2.64
N TRP A 270 25.09 -6.51 2.67
CA TRP A 270 24.26 -6.75 1.48
C TRP A 270 23.63 -5.46 0.95
N ILE A 271 23.13 -4.60 1.85
CA ILE A 271 22.55 -3.31 1.47
C ILE A 271 23.60 -2.46 0.77
N ARG A 272 24.83 -2.40 1.29
CA ARG A 272 25.92 -1.60 0.68
C ARG A 272 26.28 -2.12 -0.71
N ASP A 273 26.43 -3.44 -0.87
CA ASP A 273 26.74 -4.04 -2.16
C ASP A 273 25.63 -3.74 -3.18
N LEU A 274 24.36 -3.93 -2.81
CA LEU A 274 23.21 -3.73 -3.70
C LEU A 274 22.97 -2.25 -4.06
N LEU A 275 23.25 -1.30 -3.16
CA LEU A 275 23.22 0.12 -3.49
C LEU A 275 24.20 0.47 -4.62
N THR A 276 25.38 -0.17 -4.62
CA THR A 276 26.42 0.03 -5.65
C THR A 276 26.24 -0.84 -6.89
N SER A 277 25.20 -1.67 -6.93
CA SER A 277 24.92 -2.55 -8.07
C SER A 277 24.63 -1.75 -9.34
N ARG A 278 24.95 -2.36 -10.48
CA ARG A 278 24.57 -1.86 -11.81
C ARG A 278 23.12 -2.19 -12.16
N HIS A 279 22.47 -3.06 -11.39
CA HIS A 279 21.09 -3.48 -11.62
C HIS A 279 20.14 -2.57 -10.83
N LYS A 280 19.29 -1.86 -11.56
CA LYS A 280 18.35 -0.89 -11.00
C LYS A 280 17.35 -1.52 -10.00
N GLU A 281 17.00 -2.79 -10.20
CA GLU A 281 16.12 -3.54 -9.30
C GLU A 281 16.79 -3.84 -7.97
N GLU A 282 18.11 -4.10 -7.97
CA GLU A 282 18.89 -4.35 -6.76
C GLU A 282 19.07 -3.06 -5.94
N GLN A 283 19.33 -1.94 -6.62
CA GLN A 283 19.36 -0.62 -5.98
C GLN A 283 18.01 -0.27 -5.35
N SER A 284 16.92 -0.56 -6.08
CA SER A 284 15.55 -0.35 -5.60
C SER A 284 15.27 -1.18 -4.35
N ALA A 285 15.65 -2.45 -4.35
CA ALA A 285 15.50 -3.34 -3.19
C ALA A 285 16.30 -2.83 -1.98
N ALA A 286 17.54 -2.36 -2.18
CA ALA A 286 18.34 -1.82 -1.09
C ALA A 286 17.72 -0.57 -0.47
N LEU A 287 17.27 0.38 -1.30
CA LEU A 287 16.64 1.63 -0.83
C LEU A 287 15.30 1.38 -0.14
N GLN A 288 14.51 0.43 -0.64
CA GLN A 288 13.28 -0.02 0.00
C GLN A 288 13.58 -0.62 1.38
N THR A 289 14.55 -1.52 1.47
CA THR A 289 14.97 -2.12 2.74
C THR A 289 15.41 -1.06 3.75
N ILE A 290 16.25 -0.09 3.33
CA ILE A 290 16.68 1.02 4.19
C ILE A 290 15.47 1.80 4.71
N ARG A 291 14.53 2.14 3.83
CA ARG A 291 13.37 2.97 4.18
C ARG A 291 12.46 2.32 5.22
N TYR A 292 12.22 1.01 5.12
CA TYR A 292 11.16 0.35 5.87
C TYR A 292 11.64 -0.52 7.03
N TYR A 293 12.90 -0.98 7.00
CA TYR A 293 13.39 -1.99 7.94
C TYR A 293 14.66 -1.58 8.69
N ILE A 294 15.38 -0.55 8.23
CA ILE A 294 16.59 -0.05 8.92
C ILE A 294 16.21 1.09 9.85
N SER A 295 16.61 0.96 11.13
CA SER A 295 16.28 1.90 12.18
C SER A 295 17.18 3.13 12.16
N ASP A 296 18.49 2.93 12.00
CA ASP A 296 19.47 4.01 11.80
C ASP A 296 19.96 4.03 10.34
N GLN A 297 19.45 4.99 9.58
CA GLN A 297 19.75 5.14 8.16
C GLN A 297 21.01 5.97 7.90
N THR A 298 21.54 6.65 8.92
CA THR A 298 22.71 7.53 8.83
C THR A 298 23.91 6.87 8.13
N PRO A 299 24.28 5.60 8.44
CA PRO A 299 25.44 4.95 7.85
C PRO A 299 25.37 4.69 6.33
N TYR A 300 24.19 4.86 5.72
CA TYR A 300 23.97 4.64 4.29
C TYR A 300 23.90 5.94 3.49
N THR A 301 23.63 7.08 4.14
CA THR A 301 23.39 8.37 3.46
C THR A 301 24.53 8.80 2.53
N GLY A 302 25.79 8.73 2.98
CA GLY A 302 26.95 9.06 2.15
C GLY A 302 27.08 8.15 0.92
N LEU A 303 26.75 6.86 1.06
CA LEU A 303 26.76 5.92 -0.06
C LEU A 303 25.60 6.18 -1.02
N ILE A 304 24.41 6.49 -0.51
CA ILE A 304 23.25 6.87 -1.32
C ILE A 304 23.57 8.12 -2.15
N LEU A 305 24.22 9.14 -1.57
CA LEU A 305 24.68 10.32 -2.31
C LEU A 305 25.67 9.96 -3.42
N GLN A 306 26.63 9.08 -3.14
CA GLN A 306 27.60 8.61 -4.13
C GLN A 306 26.94 7.84 -5.28
N CYS A 307 25.93 7.03 -4.97
CA CYS A 307 25.20 6.21 -5.94
C CYS A 307 24.07 6.97 -6.64
N LEU A 308 23.67 8.16 -6.17
CA LEU A 308 22.56 8.92 -6.73
C LEU A 308 22.65 9.06 -8.27
N PRO A 309 23.82 9.37 -8.89
CA PRO A 309 23.96 9.48 -10.35
C PRO A 309 23.68 8.18 -11.13
N THR A 310 23.73 7.01 -10.49
CA THR A 310 23.49 5.72 -11.16
C THR A 310 22.05 5.22 -11.00
N ILE A 311 21.26 5.85 -10.12
CA ILE A 311 19.86 5.48 -9.88
C ILE A 311 19.02 5.94 -11.07
N SER A 312 18.48 4.97 -11.81
CA SER A 312 17.67 5.20 -13.00
C SER A 312 16.16 4.99 -12.80
N GLU A 313 15.76 4.31 -11.72
CA GLU A 313 14.36 4.05 -11.39
C GLU A 313 13.73 5.20 -10.59
N PRO A 314 12.65 5.84 -11.05
CA PRO A 314 12.05 6.98 -10.36
C PRO A 314 11.61 6.71 -8.92
N LYS A 315 11.07 5.51 -8.65
CA LYS A 315 10.69 5.12 -7.28
C LYS A 315 11.91 5.00 -6.36
N ALA A 316 13.00 4.41 -6.86
CA ALA A 316 14.26 4.32 -6.12
C ALA A 316 14.83 5.72 -5.87
N PHE A 317 14.80 6.60 -6.87
CA PHE A 317 15.24 7.98 -6.72
C PHE A 317 14.44 8.74 -5.64
N ALA A 318 13.11 8.60 -5.64
CA ALA A 318 12.25 9.18 -4.60
C ALA A 318 12.57 8.64 -3.20
N LEU A 319 12.83 7.34 -3.07
CA LEU A 319 13.26 6.73 -1.80
C LEU A 319 14.61 7.28 -1.34
N ALA A 320 15.60 7.38 -2.24
CA ALA A 320 16.90 7.96 -1.96
C ALA A 320 16.78 9.41 -1.48
N ALA A 321 16.01 10.24 -2.19
CA ALA A 321 15.73 11.62 -1.81
C ALA A 321 15.11 11.71 -0.41
N TYR A 322 14.08 10.89 -0.14
CA TYR A 322 13.41 10.86 1.16
C TYR A 322 14.36 10.46 2.29
N ILE A 323 15.17 9.42 2.10
CA ILE A 323 16.14 8.96 3.11
C ILE A 323 17.14 10.08 3.41
N LEU A 324 17.68 10.73 2.38
CA LEU A 324 18.65 11.83 2.57
C LEU A 324 18.03 13.03 3.29
N GLU A 325 16.79 13.39 2.95
CA GLU A 325 16.04 14.47 3.60
C GLU A 325 15.83 14.19 5.09
N GLN A 326 15.33 13.01 5.45
CA GLN A 326 15.05 12.64 6.85
C GLN A 326 16.31 12.60 7.72
N ASN A 327 17.48 12.35 7.13
CA ASN A 327 18.75 12.26 7.83
C ASN A 327 19.58 13.57 7.73
N GLY A 328 18.94 14.68 7.35
CA GLY A 328 19.55 16.01 7.36
C GLY A 328 20.63 16.24 6.29
N GLN A 329 20.73 15.37 5.29
CA GLN A 329 21.65 15.50 4.16
C GLN A 329 21.02 16.30 3.00
N ALA A 330 20.34 17.40 3.35
CA ALA A 330 19.52 18.20 2.43
C ALA A 330 20.36 19.22 1.63
N ASP A 331 21.38 18.74 0.90
CA ASP A 331 22.03 19.52 -0.14
C ASP A 331 21.27 19.32 -1.46
N SER A 332 20.79 20.40 -2.06
CA SER A 332 20.09 20.34 -3.35
C SER A 332 21.04 20.02 -4.51
N GLY A 333 22.34 20.29 -4.38
CA GLY A 333 23.33 20.20 -5.48
C GLY A 333 23.32 18.87 -6.23
N PRO A 334 23.41 17.71 -5.54
CA PRO A 334 23.36 16.39 -6.16
C PRO A 334 22.07 16.13 -6.98
N PHE A 335 20.93 16.68 -6.55
CA PHE A 335 19.64 16.50 -7.23
C PHE A 335 19.48 17.46 -8.42
N VAL A 336 20.07 18.65 -8.37
CA VAL A 336 20.00 19.64 -9.45
C VAL A 336 20.60 19.11 -10.75
N ALA A 337 21.59 18.21 -10.68
CA ALA A 337 22.14 17.52 -11.85
C ALA A 337 21.06 16.79 -12.69
N PHE A 338 19.96 16.38 -12.07
CA PHE A 338 18.87 15.64 -12.72
C PHE A 338 17.85 16.54 -13.43
N PHE A 339 17.93 17.87 -13.31
CA PHE A 339 16.99 18.80 -13.97
C PHE A 339 17.03 18.68 -15.50
N ARG A 340 18.18 18.22 -16.03
CA ARG A 340 18.44 18.00 -17.46
C ARG A 340 18.55 16.51 -17.83
N HIS A 341 18.13 15.60 -16.94
CA HIS A 341 18.18 14.16 -17.19
C HIS A 341 17.25 13.76 -18.34
N GLU A 342 17.59 12.75 -19.13
CA GLU A 342 16.74 12.32 -20.27
C GLU A 342 15.38 11.76 -19.82
N ASN A 343 15.36 11.03 -18.70
CA ASN A 343 14.14 10.51 -18.08
C ASN A 343 13.35 11.63 -17.38
N GLU A 344 12.20 12.00 -17.94
CA GLU A 344 11.33 13.06 -17.43
C GLU A 344 10.78 12.78 -16.04
N LYS A 345 10.54 11.51 -15.69
CA LYS A 345 10.07 11.16 -14.33
C LYS A 345 11.16 11.48 -13.29
N LEU A 346 12.43 11.24 -13.62
CA LEU A 346 13.55 11.62 -12.74
C LEU A 346 13.72 13.13 -12.65
N ARG A 347 13.60 13.85 -13.77
CA ARG A 347 13.62 15.33 -13.76
C ARG A 347 12.56 15.89 -12.82
N ARG A 348 11.33 15.36 -12.93
CA ARG A 348 10.19 15.77 -12.11
C ARG A 348 10.44 15.50 -10.63
N GLU A 349 10.90 14.31 -10.30
CA GLU A 349 11.20 13.93 -8.90
C GLU A 349 12.33 14.78 -8.31
N ALA A 350 13.35 15.10 -9.11
CA ALA A 350 14.43 15.99 -8.70
C ALA A 350 13.92 17.42 -8.45
N LEU A 351 13.10 17.97 -9.35
CA LEU A 351 12.48 19.29 -9.18
C LEU A 351 11.64 19.34 -7.90
N TYR A 352 10.82 18.31 -7.67
CA TYR A 352 9.98 18.20 -6.48
C TYR A 352 10.82 18.11 -5.20
N THR A 353 11.87 17.29 -5.21
CA THR A 353 12.82 17.14 -4.09
C THR A 353 13.51 18.46 -3.75
N VAL A 354 14.17 19.10 -4.73
CA VAL A 354 14.83 20.40 -4.53
C VAL A 354 13.83 21.48 -4.11
N GLY A 355 12.60 21.44 -4.62
CA GLY A 355 11.53 22.38 -4.24
C GLY A 355 11.19 22.40 -2.75
N LYS A 356 11.46 21.32 -2.02
CA LYS A 356 11.25 21.20 -0.57
C LYS A 356 12.47 21.62 0.26
N MET A 357 13.63 21.77 -0.37
CA MET A 357 14.89 22.06 0.32
C MET A 357 15.08 23.56 0.60
N PRO A 358 15.74 23.93 1.71
CA PRO A 358 15.87 25.32 2.14
C PRO A 358 16.82 26.15 1.25
N ASP A 359 17.75 25.50 0.57
CA ASP A 359 18.78 26.12 -0.26
C ASP A 359 18.38 26.26 -1.75
N LYS A 360 17.15 25.89 -2.11
CA LYS A 360 16.65 25.90 -3.51
C LYS A 360 16.80 27.26 -4.22
N SER A 361 16.77 28.37 -3.48
CA SER A 361 16.96 29.72 -4.00
C SER A 361 18.36 29.93 -4.62
N ASN A 362 19.33 29.08 -4.28
CA ASN A 362 20.67 29.10 -4.89
C ASN A 362 20.65 28.60 -6.34
N TYR A 363 19.61 27.88 -6.74
CA TYR A 363 19.50 27.20 -8.04
C TYR A 363 18.44 27.82 -8.96
N VAL A 364 18.10 29.11 -8.75
CA VAL A 364 17.14 29.85 -9.57
C VAL A 364 17.44 29.73 -11.08
N GLN A 365 18.72 29.79 -11.46
CA GLN A 365 19.11 29.65 -12.87
C GLN A 365 18.72 28.28 -13.45
N ASN A 366 18.92 27.20 -12.69
CA ASN A 366 18.54 25.85 -13.12
C ASN A 366 17.02 25.71 -13.24
N PHE A 367 16.26 26.29 -12.30
CA PHE A 367 14.80 26.31 -12.40
C PHE A 367 14.31 27.11 -13.62
N MET A 368 14.94 28.25 -13.94
CA MET A 368 14.58 29.06 -15.13
C MET A 368 14.74 28.29 -16.45
N GLU A 369 15.66 27.33 -16.51
CA GLU A 369 15.79 26.44 -17.66
C GLU A 369 14.64 25.41 -17.70
N CYS A 370 14.25 24.85 -16.55
CA CYS A 370 13.11 23.93 -16.46
C CYS A 370 11.77 24.61 -16.77
N LEU A 371 11.61 25.90 -16.46
CA LEU A 371 10.44 26.69 -16.85
C LEU A 371 10.30 26.86 -18.37
N GLN A 372 11.34 26.53 -19.14
CA GLN A 372 11.34 26.58 -20.61
C GLN A 372 11.30 25.19 -21.25
N ALA A 373 11.05 24.13 -20.47
CA ALA A 373 10.96 22.78 -20.99
C ALA A 373 9.70 22.60 -21.84
N ASP A 374 9.79 21.73 -22.86
CA ASP A 374 8.65 21.42 -23.72
C ASP A 374 7.57 20.60 -23.00
N ASN A 375 7.96 19.84 -21.96
CA ASN A 375 7.04 19.00 -21.21
C ASN A 375 6.27 19.82 -20.14
N PRO A 376 4.93 19.93 -20.23
CA PRO A 376 4.13 20.71 -19.28
C PRO A 376 4.24 20.24 -17.83
N SER A 377 4.39 18.93 -17.58
CA SER A 377 4.57 18.40 -16.23
C SER A 377 5.88 18.88 -15.59
N ILE A 378 6.95 19.05 -16.38
CA ILE A 378 8.22 19.59 -15.88
C ILE A 378 8.07 21.06 -15.54
N VAL A 379 7.43 21.84 -16.43
CA VAL A 379 7.15 23.27 -16.21
C VAL A 379 6.31 23.46 -14.96
N LEU A 380 5.18 22.77 -14.84
CA LEU A 380 4.30 22.82 -13.68
C LEU A 380 5.06 22.52 -12.38
N THR A 381 5.83 21.43 -12.36
CA THR A 381 6.61 21.03 -11.18
C THR A 381 7.64 22.10 -10.81
N ALA A 382 8.32 22.69 -11.79
CA ALA A 382 9.27 23.79 -11.55
C ALA A 382 8.58 25.02 -10.94
N VAL A 383 7.42 25.43 -11.47
CA VAL A 383 6.61 26.55 -10.92
C VAL A 383 6.17 26.26 -9.48
N GLN A 384 5.76 25.02 -9.18
CA GLN A 384 5.39 24.61 -7.83
C GLN A 384 6.58 24.62 -6.88
N SER A 385 7.72 24.08 -7.30
CA SER A 385 8.95 24.02 -6.52
C SER A 385 9.53 25.39 -6.17
N LEU A 386 9.27 26.41 -7.00
CA LEU A 386 9.69 27.80 -6.77
C LEU A 386 8.85 28.56 -5.72
N ARG A 387 7.88 27.92 -5.05
CA ARG A 387 7.12 28.54 -3.95
C ARG A 387 8.04 29.14 -2.89
N GLY A 388 7.84 30.41 -2.55
CA GLY A 388 8.62 31.17 -1.58
C GLY A 388 9.92 31.77 -2.14
N VAL A 389 10.21 31.60 -3.43
CA VAL A 389 11.41 32.15 -4.09
C VAL A 389 11.03 33.43 -4.84
N THR A 390 11.50 34.58 -4.35
CA THR A 390 11.18 35.92 -4.88
C THR A 390 12.36 36.56 -5.61
N ASP A 391 13.09 35.78 -6.42
CA ASP A 391 14.18 36.28 -7.26
C ASP A 391 13.62 36.94 -8.52
N ALA A 392 13.89 38.23 -8.71
CA ALA A 392 13.34 39.04 -9.80
C ALA A 392 13.64 38.48 -11.21
N ARG A 393 14.68 37.65 -11.36
CA ARG A 393 15.01 36.97 -12.63
C ARG A 393 13.91 36.00 -13.09
N LEU A 394 13.02 35.57 -12.21
CA LEU A 394 11.89 34.68 -12.51
C LEU A 394 10.71 35.41 -13.18
N LEU A 395 10.57 36.73 -12.99
CA LEU A 395 9.43 37.50 -13.50
C LEU A 395 9.29 37.43 -15.03
N PRO A 396 10.36 37.56 -15.84
CA PRO A 396 10.27 37.38 -17.28
C PRO A 396 9.85 35.95 -17.69
N CYS A 397 10.31 34.93 -16.96
CA CYS A 397 9.93 33.54 -17.23
C CYS A 397 8.43 33.31 -16.98
N TYR A 398 7.90 33.84 -15.88
CA TYR A 398 6.46 33.78 -15.58
C TYR A 398 5.62 34.55 -16.59
N GLY A 399 6.08 35.72 -17.04
CA GLY A 399 5.43 36.47 -18.12
C GLY A 399 5.35 35.66 -19.42
N LYS A 400 6.45 35.02 -19.82
CA LYS A 400 6.48 34.17 -21.02
C LYS A 400 5.51 33.00 -20.92
N LEU A 401 5.40 32.32 -19.77
CA LEU A 401 4.43 31.24 -19.58
C LEU A 401 2.98 31.74 -19.69
N LEU A 402 2.67 32.93 -19.18
CA LEU A 402 1.35 33.54 -19.36
C LEU A 402 1.07 33.89 -20.82
N GLU A 403 2.07 34.23 -21.62
CA GLU A 403 1.90 34.53 -23.05
C GLU A 403 1.75 33.26 -23.91
N GLN A 404 2.42 32.17 -23.54
CA GLN A 404 2.46 30.94 -24.32
C GLN A 404 1.22 30.05 -24.18
N HIS A 405 0.46 30.19 -23.09
CA HIS A 405 -0.69 29.34 -22.79
C HIS A 405 -2.00 30.14 -22.91
N GLU A 406 -2.80 29.86 -23.94
CA GLU A 406 -4.09 30.54 -24.13
C GLU A 406 -5.15 30.16 -23.08
N HIS A 407 -5.06 28.93 -22.55
CA HIS A 407 -5.93 28.36 -21.53
C HIS A 407 -5.11 27.85 -20.34
N ASN A 408 -5.77 27.64 -19.18
CA ASN A 408 -5.12 27.07 -18.01
C ASN A 408 -4.98 25.54 -18.11
N GLU A 409 -4.33 25.08 -19.17
CA GLU A 409 -3.96 23.68 -19.36
C GLU A 409 -2.93 23.27 -18.30
N ASP A 410 -3.06 22.04 -17.79
CA ASP A 410 -2.19 21.46 -16.76
C ASP A 410 -2.02 22.31 -15.49
N TYR A 411 -2.94 23.24 -15.23
CA TYR A 411 -2.89 24.17 -14.08
C TYR A 411 -1.65 25.09 -14.04
N ILE A 412 -0.97 25.31 -15.17
CA ILE A 412 0.25 26.12 -15.21
C ILE A 412 -0.05 27.59 -14.87
N LEU A 413 -1.05 28.19 -15.52
CA LEU A 413 -1.38 29.62 -15.35
C LEU A 413 -1.78 29.94 -13.91
N SER A 414 -2.60 29.09 -13.28
CA SER A 414 -3.03 29.29 -11.90
C SER A 414 -1.86 29.21 -10.91
N ASN A 415 -0.90 28.30 -11.12
CA ASN A 415 0.31 28.20 -10.31
C ASN A 415 1.27 29.38 -10.54
N VAL A 416 1.41 29.86 -11.78
CA VAL A 416 2.22 31.05 -12.09
C VAL A 416 1.65 32.29 -11.39
N LEU A 417 0.33 32.50 -11.45
CA LEU A 417 -0.32 33.62 -10.75
C LEU A 417 -0.13 33.53 -9.22
N ALA A 418 -0.18 32.31 -8.66
CA ALA A 418 0.13 32.11 -7.25
C ALA A 418 1.59 32.45 -6.89
N ARG A 419 2.55 32.19 -7.79
CA ARG A 419 3.94 32.64 -7.61
C ARG A 419 4.05 34.16 -7.71
N LEU A 420 3.42 34.79 -8.69
CA LEU A 420 3.46 36.26 -8.86
C LEU A 420 2.89 37.03 -7.66
N GLU A 421 1.90 36.47 -6.96
CA GLU A 421 1.38 37.03 -5.71
C GLU A 421 2.49 37.20 -4.65
N GLU A 422 3.43 36.25 -4.57
CA GLU A 422 4.53 36.26 -3.58
C GLU A 422 5.56 37.38 -3.83
N PHE A 423 5.65 37.91 -5.07
CA PHE A 423 6.57 38.99 -5.46
C PHE A 423 6.06 40.39 -5.07
N GLY A 424 4.81 40.50 -4.65
CA GLY A 424 4.19 41.79 -4.32
C GLY A 424 4.35 42.80 -5.46
N ARG A 425 4.73 44.04 -5.14
CA ARG A 425 4.84 45.14 -6.12
C ARG A 425 5.76 44.85 -7.30
N GLN A 426 6.75 43.98 -7.17
CA GLN A 426 7.67 43.65 -8.26
C GLN A 426 6.97 42.93 -9.41
N ALA A 427 5.89 42.20 -9.15
CA ALA A 427 5.10 41.52 -10.17
C ALA A 427 4.13 42.44 -10.93
N GLN A 428 3.99 43.71 -10.56
CA GLN A 428 3.02 44.63 -11.18
C GLN A 428 3.10 44.68 -12.72
N PRO A 429 4.28 44.81 -13.35
CA PRO A 429 4.34 44.85 -14.82
C PRO A 429 3.82 43.57 -15.47
N VAL A 430 4.14 42.40 -14.88
CA VAL A 430 3.71 41.09 -15.39
C VAL A 430 2.19 40.90 -15.18
N LEU A 431 1.69 41.29 -14.01
CA LEU A 431 0.25 41.21 -13.69
C LEU A 431 -0.59 42.17 -14.55
N GLN A 432 -0.05 43.34 -14.90
CA GLN A 432 -0.71 44.27 -15.84
C GLN A 432 -0.86 43.66 -17.23
N ALA A 433 0.17 42.97 -17.73
CA ALA A 433 0.07 42.22 -18.99
C ALA A 433 -0.96 41.07 -18.87
N ALA A 434 -0.95 40.33 -17.74
CA ALA A 434 -1.89 39.24 -17.49
C ALA A 434 -3.36 39.71 -17.34
N ALA A 435 -3.60 40.97 -16.99
CA ALA A 435 -4.95 41.53 -16.82
C ALA A 435 -5.76 41.60 -18.12
N VAL A 436 -5.12 41.45 -19.29
CA VAL A 436 -5.76 41.41 -20.62
C VAL A 436 -5.67 40.04 -21.31
N HIS A 437 -5.25 39.00 -20.59
CA HIS A 437 -5.10 37.63 -21.08
C HIS A 437 -6.40 37.04 -21.71
N PRO A 438 -6.35 36.16 -22.73
CA PRO A 438 -7.57 35.56 -23.33
C PRO A 438 -8.40 34.73 -22.32
N HIS A 439 -7.74 33.90 -21.52
CA HIS A 439 -8.39 33.12 -20.46
C HIS A 439 -9.02 33.99 -19.36
N LYS A 440 -10.34 33.84 -19.15
CA LYS A 440 -11.14 34.65 -18.22
C LYS A 440 -10.62 34.60 -16.77
N GLU A 441 -10.41 33.41 -16.22
CA GLU A 441 -9.99 33.26 -14.81
C GLU A 441 -8.60 33.85 -14.56
N THR A 442 -7.69 33.73 -15.55
CA THR A 442 -6.35 34.30 -15.49
C THR A 442 -6.42 35.83 -15.39
N ARG A 443 -7.26 36.49 -16.23
CA ARG A 443 -7.49 37.94 -16.14
C ARG A 443 -8.07 38.35 -14.80
N GLU A 444 -9.15 37.69 -14.38
CA GLU A 444 -9.87 38.05 -13.17
C GLU A 444 -8.96 37.93 -11.94
N LYS A 445 -8.16 36.87 -11.86
CA LYS A 445 -7.17 36.69 -10.81
C LYS A 445 -6.06 37.74 -10.88
N ALA A 446 -5.54 38.09 -12.06
CA ALA A 446 -4.53 39.14 -12.21
C ALA A 446 -5.04 40.53 -11.78
N ILE A 447 -6.26 40.91 -12.19
CA ILE A 447 -6.92 42.15 -11.76
C ILE A 447 -7.13 42.16 -10.24
N SER A 448 -7.56 41.03 -9.68
CA SER A 448 -7.70 40.89 -8.23
C SER A 448 -6.37 41.11 -7.51
N LEU A 449 -5.26 40.54 -8.00
CA LEU A 449 -3.93 40.70 -7.39
C LEU A 449 -3.42 42.14 -7.48
N LEU A 450 -3.69 42.85 -8.59
CA LEU A 450 -3.37 44.27 -8.74
C LEU A 450 -4.15 45.19 -7.79
N SER A 451 -5.36 44.78 -7.41
CA SER A 451 -6.27 45.57 -6.57
C SER A 451 -6.04 45.38 -5.07
N GLN A 452 -5.29 44.35 -4.66
CA GLN A 452 -4.95 44.12 -3.26
C GLN A 452 -3.83 45.08 -2.81
N PRO A 453 -3.85 45.58 -1.55
CA PRO A 453 -2.71 46.26 -0.98
C PRO A 453 -1.55 45.27 -0.91
N MET A 454 -0.62 45.36 -1.86
CA MET A 454 0.56 44.50 -2.01
C MET A 454 1.49 44.66 -0.80
N ILE A 455 1.18 43.98 0.30
CA ILE A 455 2.02 43.88 1.48
C ILE A 455 3.18 42.95 1.13
N ALA A 456 4.41 43.41 1.33
CA ALA A 456 5.59 42.53 1.29
C ALA A 456 5.45 41.49 2.41
N SER A 457 4.93 40.29 2.11
CA SER A 457 4.69 39.27 3.11
C SER A 457 5.96 38.45 3.35
N GLY A 458 6.81 38.94 4.25
CA GLY A 458 7.52 38.03 5.14
C GLY A 458 6.50 37.31 6.02
N ILE A 459 6.39 35.99 5.85
CA ILE A 459 5.80 35.04 6.81
C ILE A 459 4.29 35.23 7.07
N LYS A 460 3.44 34.60 6.25
CA LYS A 460 2.18 34.02 6.75
C LYS A 460 2.46 32.60 7.25
N ARG A 461 2.81 32.46 8.53
CA ARG A 461 2.56 31.23 9.31
C ARG A 461 1.06 31.15 9.60
N LEU A 462 0.55 29.91 9.79
CA LEU A 462 -0.82 29.46 10.08
C LEU A 462 -1.63 29.14 8.81
N PHE A 463 -2.15 27.93 8.56
CA PHE A 463 -2.52 26.78 9.37
C PHE A 463 -2.29 25.48 8.58
N PHE A 464 -1.73 24.45 9.20
CA PHE A 464 -2.24 23.07 9.07
C PHE A 464 -1.91 22.33 10.38
N ARG A 465 -2.97 22.06 11.15
CA ARG A 465 -3.02 21.02 12.18
C ARG A 465 -3.58 19.78 11.50
N ARG A 466 -2.73 18.79 11.27
CA ARG A 466 -2.83 17.36 11.58
C ARG A 466 -1.97 16.58 10.60
#